data_AF-A0A520D566-F1
#
_entry.id   AF-A0A520D566-F1
#
_cell.length_a   1.000
_cell.length_b   1.000
_cell.length_c   1.000
_cell.angle_alpha   90.00
_cell.angle_beta   90.00
_cell.angle_gamma   90.00
#
_symmetry.space_group_name_H-M   'P 1'
#
loop_
_entity.id
_entity.type
_entity.pdbx_description
1 polymer ?
#
loop_
_entity_poly.entity_id
_entity_poly.type
_entity_poly.pdbx_seq_one_letter_code
_entity_poly.pdbx_strand_id
1 'polypeptide(L)' 'MDVKKSLFDNLQNFFGFDNFKGDQESIITNILEGNNTFVIMPTGGGKSICYQLPALMSEGTAIVISPLIALMKNQVDQL' A
#
# COMPACT_ATOMS: atom_id res chain seq x y z
N MET A 1 13.73 -11.16 -11.84
CA MET A 1 12.53 -11.50 -11.06
C MET A 1 11.46 -10.52 -11.51
N ASP A 2 10.42 -10.98 -12.20
CA ASP A 2 9.41 -10.06 -12.76
C ASP A 2 8.73 -9.27 -11.63
N VAL A 3 8.81 -7.94 -11.72
CA VAL A 3 8.26 -7.01 -10.71
C VAL A 3 6.77 -7.30 -10.44
N LYS A 4 6.00 -7.68 -11.47
CA LYS A 4 4.60 -8.10 -11.33
C LYS A 4 4.39 -9.37 -10.51
N LYS A 5 5.23 -10.40 -10.69
CA LYS A 5 5.08 -11.64 -9.91
C LYS A 5 5.40 -11.38 -8.43
N SER A 6 6.42 -10.56 -8.19
CA SER A 6 6.76 -10.09 -6.84
C SER A 6 5.61 -9.32 -6.17
N LEU A 7 4.84 -8.51 -6.90
CA LEU A 7 3.74 -7.72 -6.34
C LEU A 7 2.61 -8.56 -5.73
N PHE A 8 2.11 -9.55 -6.46
CA PHE A 8 1.05 -10.44 -5.96
C PHE A 8 1.57 -11.36 -4.84
N ASP A 9 2.80 -11.85 -4.96
CA ASP A 9 3.42 -12.66 -3.91
C ASP A 9 3.53 -11.86 -2.60
N ASN A 10 3.98 -10.60 -2.64
CA ASN A 10 4.08 -9.74 -1.46
C ASN A 10 2.71 -9.31 -0.93
N LEU A 11 1.73 -9.06 -1.80
CA LEU A 11 0.35 -8.80 -1.40
C LEU A 11 -0.19 -9.96 -0.57
N GLN A 12 0.00 -11.19 -1.04
CA GLN A 12 -0.42 -12.38 -0.33
C GLN A 12 0.37 -12.59 0.97
N ASN A 13 1.70 -12.43 0.93
CA ASN A 13 2.56 -12.68 2.09
C ASN A 13 2.31 -11.71 3.25
N PHE A 14 2.06 -10.43 2.95
CA PHE A 14 1.89 -9.40 3.98
C PHE A 14 0.44 -9.16 4.37
N PHE A 15 -0.51 -9.32 3.44
CA PHE A 15 -1.91 -8.95 3.66
C PHE A 15 -2.90 -10.11 3.46
N GLY A 16 -2.46 -11.26 2.94
CA GLY A 16 -3.33 -12.43 2.72
C GLY A 16 -4.39 -12.23 1.64
N PHE A 17 -4.18 -11.29 0.71
CA PHE A 17 -5.09 -11.04 -0.41
C PHE A 17 -4.57 -11.63 -1.71
N ASP A 18 -5.42 -12.40 -2.40
CA ASP A 18 -5.06 -13.02 -3.68
C ASP A 18 -5.04 -12.02 -4.84
N ASN A 19 -5.77 -10.90 -4.71
CA ASN A 19 -5.96 -9.92 -5.79
C ASN A 19 -6.07 -8.49 -5.27
N PHE A 20 -5.60 -7.54 -6.09
CA PHE A 20 -5.83 -6.13 -5.91
C PHE A 20 -7.29 -5.73 -6.22
N LYS A 21 -7.77 -4.68 -5.56
CA LYS A 21 -9.08 -4.08 -5.83
C LYS A 21 -8.93 -2.83 -6.69
N GLY A 22 -9.70 -2.75 -7.77
CA GLY A 22 -9.73 -1.58 -8.66
C GLY A 22 -8.33 -1.17 -9.11
N ASP A 23 -7.99 0.11 -8.95
CA ASP A 23 -6.73 0.68 -9.45
C ASP A 23 -5.52 0.48 -8.51
N GLN A 24 -5.64 -0.33 -7.45
CA GLN A 24 -4.56 -0.53 -6.47
C GLN A 24 -3.24 -0.99 -7.13
N GLU A 25 -3.28 -1.96 -8.05
CA GLU A 25 -2.07 -2.45 -8.73
C GLU A 25 -1.36 -1.32 -9.49
N SER A 26 -2.10 -0.49 -10.22
CA SER A 26 -1.51 0.60 -11.02
C SER A 26 -0.94 1.69 -10.12
N ILE A 27 -1.64 2.06 -9.04
CA ILE A 27 -1.20 3.04 -8.05
C ILE A 27 0.11 2.58 -7.38
N ILE A 28 0.15 1.33 -6.90
CA ILE A 28 1.30 0.76 -6.19
C ILE A 28 2.51 0.66 -7.13
N THR A 29 2.29 0.20 -8.37
CA THR A 29 3.34 0.12 -9.39
C THR A 29 3.93 1.51 -9.67
N ASN A 30 3.07 2.53 -9.84
CA ASN A 30 3.53 3.90 -10.09
C ASN A 30 4.34 4.47 -8.92
N ILE A 31 3.97 4.14 -7.67
CA ILE A 31 4.74 4.54 -6.47
C ILE A 31 6.09 3.83 -6.41
N LEU A 32 6.14 2.52 -6.71
CA LEU A 32 7.38 1.73 -6.74
C LEU A 32 8.35 2.19 -7.83
N GLU A 33 7.85 2.78 -8.91
CA GLU A 33 8.65 3.44 -9.94
C GLU A 33 9.22 4.81 -9.50
N GLY A 34 8.86 5.28 -8.30
CA GLY A 34 9.35 6.53 -7.72
C GLY A 34 8.54 7.76 -8.14
N ASN A 35 7.36 7.59 -8.73
CA ASN A 35 6.53 8.70 -9.20
C ASN A 35 5.66 9.30 -8.08
N ASN A 36 5.56 10.63 -8.05
CA ASN A 36 4.59 11.33 -7.22
C ASN A 36 3.17 10.97 -7.67
N THR A 37 2.34 10.50 -6.75
CA THR A 37 1.02 9.95 -7.07
C THR A 37 -0.06 10.64 -6.24
N PHE A 38 -1.10 11.17 -6.91
CA PHE A 38 -2.30 11.68 -6.26
C PHE A 38 -3.44 10.68 -6.43
N VAL A 39 -4.01 10.23 -5.31
CA VAL A 39 -4.99 9.13 -5.30
C VAL A 39 -6.30 9.61 -4.68
N ILE A 40 -7.41 9.44 -5.41
CA ILE A 40 -8.76 9.64 -4.90
C ILE A 40 -9.46 8.28 -4.88
N MET A 41 -9.80 7.80 -3.68
CA MET A 41 -10.58 6.58 -3.52
C MET A 41 -11.57 6.74 -2.37
N PRO A 42 -12.72 6.08 -2.40
CA PRO A 42 -13.70 6.12 -1.32
C PRO A 42 -13.15 5.51 -0.02
N THR A 43 -13.75 5.86 1.12
CA THR A 43 -13.50 5.16 2.38
C THR A 43 -13.82 3.67 2.22
N GLY A 44 -12.99 2.79 2.79
CA GLY A 44 -13.10 1.33 2.58
C GLY A 44 -12.54 0.82 1.24
N GLY A 45 -12.19 1.70 0.30
CA GLY A 45 -11.58 1.33 -1.00
C GLY A 45 -10.15 0.79 -0.91
N GLY A 46 -9.61 0.60 0.29
CA GLY A 46 -8.27 0.05 0.49
C GLY A 46 -7.13 1.01 0.15
N LYS A 47 -7.29 2.32 0.38
CA LYS A 47 -6.24 3.33 0.19
C LYS A 47 -4.94 3.03 0.94
N SER A 48 -5.04 2.41 2.12
CA SER A 48 -3.87 2.17 2.97
C SER A 48 -2.87 1.22 2.35
N ILE A 49 -3.34 0.18 1.66
CA ILE A 49 -2.46 -0.78 1.00
C ILE A 49 -1.60 -0.12 -0.09
N CYS A 50 -2.12 0.96 -0.70
CA CYS A 50 -1.43 1.70 -1.75
C CYS A 50 -0.13 2.35 -1.29
N TYR A 51 0.04 2.62 0.01
CA TYR A 51 1.31 3.11 0.56
C TYR A 51 2.01 2.09 1.48
N GLN A 52 1.27 1.16 2.09
CA GLN A 52 1.86 0.15 2.98
C GLN A 52 2.63 -0.92 2.22
N LEU A 53 2.09 -1.42 1.10
CA LEU A 53 2.78 -2.45 0.33
C LEU A 53 4.08 -1.92 -0.30
N PRO A 54 4.12 -0.72 -0.94
CA PRO A 54 5.39 -0.13 -1.35
C PRO A 54 6.39 0.06 -0.21
N ALA A 55 5.92 0.45 0.97
CA ALA A 55 6.77 0.66 2.14
C ALA A 55 7.47 -0.63 2.59
N LEU A 56 6.79 -1.77 2.52
CA LEU A 56 7.35 -3.08 2.88
C LEU A 56 8.28 -3.64 1.79
N MET A 57 8.09 -3.24 0.54
CA MET A 57 8.89 -3.68 -0.60
C MET A 57 10.16 -2.84 -0.85
N SER A 58 10.24 -1.66 -0.23
CA SER A 58 11.33 -0.70 -0.44
C SER A 58 12.30 -0.70 0.73
N GLU A 59 13.57 -0.42 0.48
CA GLU A 59 14.52 -0.13 1.56
C GLU A 59 14.18 1.21 2.23
N GLY A 60 14.38 1.30 3.54
CA GLY A 60 14.14 2.51 4.33
C GLY A 60 12.83 2.48 5.13
N THR A 61 12.25 3.65 5.39
CA THR A 61 11.03 3.78 6.22
C THR A 61 10.08 4.77 5.56
N ALA A 62 8.86 4.31 5.26
CA ALA A 62 7.80 5.20 4.78
C ALA A 62 7.25 6.07 5.92
N ILE A 63 7.07 7.35 5.64
CA ILE A 63 6.51 8.32 6.58
C ILE A 63 5.05 8.60 6.20
N VAL A 64 4.11 8.18 7.04
CA VAL A 64 2.67 8.39 6.83
C VAL A 64 2.19 9.51 7.75
N ILE A 65 1.68 10.59 7.15
CA ILE A 65 1.17 11.76 7.88
C ILE A 65 -0.35 11.72 7.86
N SER A 66 -0.97 11.71 9.04
CA SER A 66 -2.42 11.71 9.21
C SER A 66 -2.82 12.67 10.33
N PRO A 67 -3.90 13.45 10.18
CA PRO A 67 -4.37 14.36 11.23
C PRO A 67 -5.11 13.64 12.38
N LEU A 68 -5.41 12.34 12.24
CA LEU A 68 -6.30 11.61 13.16
C LEU A 68 -5.52 10.62 14.03
N ILE A 69 -5.08 11.06 15.22
CA ILE A 69 -4.27 10.24 16.16
C ILE A 69 -4.95 8.91 16.51
N ALA A 70 -6.26 8.92 16.80
CA ALA A 70 -6.99 7.70 17.13
C ALA A 70 -7.00 6.69 15.98
N LEU A 71 -7.10 7.17 14.74
CA LEU A 71 -7.02 6.31 13.56
C LEU A 71 -5.60 5.78 13.37
N MET A 72 -4.58 6.60 13.60
CA MET A 72 -3.18 6.17 13.52
C MET A 72 -2.90 5.03 14.50
N LYS A 73 -3.36 5.16 15.75
CA LYS A 73 -3.22 4.10 16.76
C LYS A 73 -3.88 2.80 16.30
N ASN A 74 -5.14 2.88 15.85
CA ASN A 74 -5.87 1.71 15.36
C ASN A 74 -5.17 1.04 14.16
N GLN A 75 -4.53 1.82 13.27
CA GLN A 75 -3.79 1.27 12.14
C GLN A 75 -2.49 0.59 12.56
N VAL A 76 -1.77 1.13 13.55
CA VAL A 76 -0.56 0.51 14.09
C VAL A 76 -0.89 -0.78 14.84
N ASP A 77 -1.96 -0.79 15.63
CA ASP A 77 -2.37 -1.98 16.40
C ASP A 77 -2.90 -3.12 15.49
N GLN A 78 -3.24 -2.83 14.23
CA GLN A 78 -3.73 -3.78 13.23
C GLN A 78 -2.67 -4.27 12.23
N LEU A 79 -1.49 -3.64 12.21
CA LEU A 79 -0.34 -4.06 11.41
C LEU A 79 0.40 -5.21 12.12
#